data_AF-A0A077QLR0-F1
#
_entry.id   AF-A0A077QLR0-F1
#
_cell.length_a   1.000
_cell.length_b   1.000
_cell.length_c   1.000
_cell.angle_alpha   90.00
_cell.angle_beta   90.00
_cell.angle_gamma   90.00
#
_symmetry.space_group_name_H-M   'P 1'
#
loop_
_entity.id
_entity.type
_entity.pdbx_description
1 polymer ?
#
loop_
_entity_poly.entity_id
_entity_poly.type
_entity_poly.pdbx_seq_one_letter_code
_entity_poly.pdbx_strand_id
1 'polypeptide(L)' 'MNKRFESMVRRLYGTRYSLERDIEGYYANETVKRMFEVWCEAKGIQ' A
#
# COMPACT_ATOMS: atom_id res chain seq x y z
N MET A 1 -8.22 1.37 6.71
CA MET A 1 -6.80 1.66 6.44
C MET A 1 -5.98 0.39 6.61
N ASN A 2 -5.28 -0.07 5.58
CA ASN A 2 -4.83 -1.46 5.50
C ASN A 2 -3.46 -1.69 6.18
N LYS A 3 -3.45 -1.62 7.52
CA LYS A 3 -2.23 -1.76 8.36
C LYS A 3 -1.43 -3.03 8.05
N ARG A 4 -2.10 -4.12 7.62
CA ARG A 4 -1.44 -5.38 7.22
C ARG A 4 -0.58 -5.19 5.97
N PHE A 5 -1.12 -4.49 4.97
CA PHE A 5 -0.38 -4.15 3.76
C PHE A 5 0.80 -3.22 4.08
N GLU A 6 0.56 -2.14 4.81
CA GLU A 6 1.60 -1.15 5.15
C GLU A 6 2.76 -1.80 5.94
N SER A 7 2.45 -2.68 6.91
CA SER A 7 3.47 -3.47 7.62
C SER A 7 4.25 -4.41 6.71
N MET A 8 3.60 -5.02 5.73
CA MET A 8 4.27 -5.89 4.75
C MET A 8 5.21 -5.10 3.84
N VAL A 9 4.78 -3.93 3.34
CA VAL A 9 5.63 -3.05 2.53
C VAL A 9 6.86 -2.61 3.32
N ARG A 10 6.68 -2.16 4.58
CA ARG A 10 7.81 -1.76 5.45
C ARG A 10 8.75 -2.92 5.73
N ARG A 11 8.23 -4.13 5.94
CA ARG A 11 9.04 -5.33 6.19
C ARG A 11 9.89 -5.73 4.98
N LEU A 12 9.34 -5.65 3.77
CA LEU A 12 10.03 -6.10 2.55
C LEU A 12 10.93 -5.03 1.94
N TYR A 13 10.54 -3.76 2.02
CA TYR A 13 11.16 -2.66 1.28
C TYR A 13 11.67 -1.51 2.15
N GLY A 14 11.50 -1.60 3.48
CA GLY A 14 11.92 -0.57 4.41
C GLY A 14 11.22 0.76 4.14
N THR A 15 12.01 1.81 3.94
CA THR A 15 11.54 3.18 3.66
C THR A 15 11.55 3.53 2.16
N ARG A 16 11.81 2.56 1.27
CA ARG A 16 11.91 2.79 -0.18
C ARG A 16 10.66 3.42 -0.77
N TYR A 17 9.49 3.02 -0.29
CA TYR A 17 8.20 3.50 -0.79
C TYR A 17 7.52 4.34 0.29
N SER A 18 7.19 5.59 -0.05
CA SER A 18 6.37 6.43 0.81
C SER A 18 4.95 5.87 0.90
N LEU A 19 4.44 5.76 2.13
CA LEU A 19 3.07 5.35 2.43
C LEU A 19 2.19 6.56 2.78
N GLU A 20 2.66 7.78 2.48
CA GLU A 20 1.88 9.00 2.63
C GLU A 20 0.62 8.97 1.79
N ARG A 21 -0.36 9.75 2.23
CA ARG A 21 -1.67 9.84 1.60
C ARG A 21 -1.86 11.19 0.95
N ASP A 22 -2.57 11.21 -0.16
CA ASP A 22 -3.07 12.44 -0.76
C ASP A 22 -4.25 13.01 0.03
N ILE A 23 -4.74 14.17 -0.40
CA ILE A 23 -5.88 14.88 0.22
C ILE A 23 -7.17 14.06 0.20
N GLU A 24 -7.27 13.07 -0.70
CA GLU A 24 -8.42 12.18 -0.85
C GLU A 24 -8.27 10.89 -0.02
N GLY A 25 -7.11 10.68 0.60
CA GLY A 25 -6.82 9.55 1.48
C GLY A 25 -6.27 8.31 0.77
N TYR A 26 -5.95 8.38 -0.53
CA TYR A 26 -5.26 7.32 -1.27
C TYR A 26 -3.75 7.39 -1.09
N TYR A 27 -3.03 6.30 -1.38
CA TYR A 27 -1.56 6.33 -1.32
C TYR A 27 -1.03 7.29 -2.38
N ALA A 28 -0.32 8.35 -2.00
CA ALA A 28 0.17 9.35 -2.95
C ALA A 28 1.16 8.78 -3.98
N ASN A 29 1.81 7.66 -3.67
CA ASN A 29 2.73 6.97 -4.57
C ASN A 29 2.00 5.94 -5.44
N GLU A 30 2.01 6.13 -6.77
CA GLU A 30 1.37 5.25 -7.75
C GLU A 30 1.88 3.79 -7.70
N THR A 31 3.16 3.57 -7.36
CA THR A 31 3.67 2.21 -7.17
C THR A 31 3.00 1.53 -5.99
N VAL A 32 2.81 2.26 -4.88
CA VAL A 32 2.15 1.74 -3.68
C VAL A 32 0.66 1.50 -3.93
N LYS A 33 -0.02 2.36 -4.71
CA LYS A 33 -1.40 2.11 -5.17
C LYS A 33 -1.51 0.76 -5.89
N ARG A 34 -0.67 0.51 -6.90
CA ARG A 34 -0.68 -0.76 -7.64
C ARG A 34 -0.32 -1.97 -6.78
N MET A 35 0.67 -1.83 -5.89
CA MET A 35 1.00 -2.89 -4.93
C MET A 35 -0.19 -3.22 -4.03
N PHE A 36 -0.95 -2.21 -3.64
CA PHE A 36 -2.14 -2.39 -2.81
C PHE A 36 -3.28 -3.09 -3.57
N GLU A 37 -3.53 -2.70 -4.82
CA GLU A 37 -4.51 -3.37 -5.69
C GLU A 37 -4.21 -4.87 -5.85
N VAL A 38 -2.97 -5.20 -6.22
CA VAL A 38 -2.52 -6.60 -6.36
C VAL A 38 -2.62 -7.35 -5.03
N TRP A 39 -2.28 -6.69 -3.92
CA TRP A 39 -2.38 -7.29 -2.59
C TRP A 39 -3.83 -7.59 -2.20
N CYS A 40 -4.78 -6.69 -2.53
CA CYS A 40 -6.21 -6.91 -2.31
C CYS A 40 -6.72 -8.09 -3.15
N GLU A 41 -6.37 -8.14 -4.45
CA GLU A 41 -6.71 -9.23 -5.35
C GLU A 41 -6.22 -10.58 -4.81
N ALA A 42 -4.94 -10.65 -4.42
CA ALA A 42 -4.34 -11.86 -3.85
C ALA A 42 -4.94 -12.28 -2.50
N LYS A 43 -5.65 -11.38 -1.80
CA LYS A 43 -6.34 -11.66 -0.54
C LYS A 43 -7.85 -11.83 -0.71
N GLY A 44 -8.39 -11.70 -1.92
CA GLY A 44 -9.83 -11.72 -2.17
C GLY A 44 -10.57 -10.59 -1.45
N ILE A 45 -9.90 -9.47 -1.21
CA ILE A 45 -10.50 -8.28 -0.60
C ILE A 45 -11.04 -7.42 -1.75
N GLN A 46 -12.37 -7.34 -1.87
CA GLN A 46 -13.07 -6.40 -2.75
C GLN A 46 -13.39 -5.10 -2.00
#